data_AF-A0A2E7HRN0-F1
#
_entry.id   AF-A0A2E7HRN0-F1
#
_cell.length_a   1.000
_cell.length_b   1.000
_cell.length_c   1.000
_cell.angle_alpha   90.00
_cell.angle_beta   90.00
_cell.angle_gamma   90.00
#
_symmetry.space_group_name_H-M   'P 1'
#
loop_
_entity.id
_entity.type
_entity.pdbx_description
1 polymer ?
#
loop_
_entity_poly.entity_id
_entity_poly.type
_entity_poly.pdbx_seq_one_letter_code
_entity_poly.pdbx_strand_id
1 'polypeptide(L)'
;MKLPLIKHLCSFIEANDEDFVLESIEVLEHLTDYDGLAEQDVDVIGELLSNLYGALEVEKTVREDGVDRKTALNAFMKRVQGSIDQ
;
A
#
# COMPACT_ATOMS: atom_id res chain seq x y z
N MET A 1 5.22 -7.21 -0.78
CA MET A 1 4.32 -6.54 0.19
C MET A 1 4.41 -7.18 1.58
N LYS A 2 4.24 -6.41 2.66
CA LYS A 2 4.43 -6.81 4.07
C LYS A 2 3.17 -6.48 4.89
N LEU A 3 2.41 -7.49 5.31
CA LEU A 3 1.15 -7.32 6.06
C LEU A 3 1.29 -6.45 7.32
N PRO A 4 2.31 -6.63 8.19
CA PRO A 4 2.45 -5.78 9.37
C PRO A 4 2.61 -4.30 9.02
N LEU A 5 3.26 -4.00 7.88
CA LEU A 5 3.46 -2.63 7.40
C LEU A 5 2.16 -2.04 6.84
N ILE A 6 1.42 -2.79 6.02
CA ILE A 6 0.11 -2.36 5.51
C ILE A 6 -0.83 -2.03 6.67
N LYS A 7 -0.90 -2.90 7.69
CA LYS A 7 -1.69 -2.65 8.89
C LYS A 7 -1.25 -1.37 9.62
N HIS A 8 0.05 -1.11 9.69
CA HIS A 8 0.57 0.12 10.30
C HIS A 8 0.17 1.37 9.51
N LEU A 9 0.25 1.33 8.18
CA LEU A 9 -0.18 2.41 7.28
C LEU A 9 -1.70 2.65 7.34
N CYS A 10 -2.49 1.59 7.44
CA CYS A 10 -3.93 1.65 7.68
C CYS A 10 -4.25 2.45 8.95
N SER A 11 -3.54 2.20 10.06
CA SER A 11 -3.68 2.98 11.29
C SER A 11 -3.19 4.42 11.14
N PHE A 12 -2.18 4.67 10.32
CA PHE A 12 -1.76 6.03 9.99
C PHE A 12 -2.86 6.79 9.24
N ILE A 13 -3.50 6.16 8.25
CA ILE A 13 -4.63 6.76 7.51
C ILE A 13 -5.80 7.04 8.45
N GLU A 14 -6.14 6.12 9.35
CA GLU A 14 -7.23 6.32 10.32
C GLU A 14 -6.98 7.49 11.28
N ALA A 15 -5.73 7.70 11.68
CA ALA A 15 -5.34 8.80 12.55
C ALA A 15 -5.18 10.14 11.81
N ASN A 16 -5.09 10.11 10.49
CA ASN A 16 -4.87 11.26 9.63
C ASN A 16 -5.91 11.23 8.48
N ASP A 17 -5.47 11.59 7.28
CA ASP A 17 -6.24 11.48 6.05
C ASP A 17 -5.47 10.59 5.05
N GLU A 18 -6.19 9.94 4.15
CA GLU A 18 -5.60 9.16 3.06
C GLU A 18 -4.81 10.00 2.07
N ASP A 19 -5.10 11.31 1.99
CA ASP A 19 -4.40 12.28 1.15
C ASP A 19 -2.88 12.26 1.41
N PHE A 20 -2.44 12.11 2.66
CA PHE A 20 -1.00 12.00 2.97
C PHE A 20 -0.32 10.83 2.26
N VAL A 21 -1.03 9.71 2.11
CA VAL A 21 -0.51 8.51 1.46
C VAL A 21 -0.56 8.67 -0.05
N LEU A 22 -1.64 9.25 -0.59
CA LEU A 22 -1.78 9.55 -2.02
C LEU A 22 -0.69 10.52 -2.51
N GLU A 23 -0.50 11.64 -1.81
CA GLU A 23 0.54 12.62 -2.15
C GLU A 23 1.95 12.02 -2.03
N SER A 24 2.18 11.16 -1.03
CA SER A 24 3.46 10.46 -0.89
C SER A 24 3.71 9.49 -2.05
N ILE A 25 2.68 8.80 -2.52
CA ILE A 25 2.75 7.93 -3.71
C ILE A 25 3.14 8.77 -4.93
N GLU A 26 2.47 9.90 -5.18
CA GLU A 26 2.78 10.76 -6.33
C GLU A 26 4.23 11.24 -6.33
N VAL A 27 4.75 11.64 -5.16
CA VAL A 27 6.16 12.05 -5.00
C VAL A 27 7.13 10.89 -5.26
N LEU A 28 6.83 9.69 -4.73
CA LEU A 28 7.68 8.52 -4.88
C LEU A 28 7.68 8.00 -6.32
N GLU A 29 6.54 8.03 -7.02
CA GLU A 29 6.46 7.69 -8.45
C GLU A 29 7.30 8.66 -9.28
N HIS A 30 7.14 9.97 -9.06
CA HIS A 30 7.96 10.96 -9.74
C HIS A 30 9.46 10.79 -9.47
N LEU A 31 9.84 10.37 -8.26
CA LEU A 31 11.24 10.10 -7.92
C LEU A 31 11.83 8.95 -8.75
N THR A 32 11.02 7.96 -9.14
CA THR A 32 11.48 6.84 -9.97
C THR A 32 11.74 7.21 -11.43
N ASP A 33 11.26 8.36 -11.89
CA ASP A 33 11.52 8.87 -13.25
C ASP A 33 12.94 9.46 -13.40
N TYR A 34 13.68 9.63 -12.30
CA TYR A 34 15.02 10.20 -12.33
C TYR A 34 16.07 9.15 -12.76
N ASP A 35 16.63 9.31 -13.97
CA ASP A 35 17.65 8.41 -14.55
C ASP A 35 18.90 8.20 -13.68
N GLY A 36 19.20 9.12 -12.77
CA GLY A 36 20.37 9.04 -11.88
C GLY A 36 20.15 8.21 -10.62
N LEU A 37 18.95 7.63 -10.43
CA LEU A 37 18.64 6.78 -9.30
C LEU A 37 19.22 5.38 -9.52
N ALA A 38 19.82 4.78 -8.50
CA ALA A 38 20.34 3.42 -8.61
C ALA A 38 19.18 2.41 -8.72
N GLU A 39 19.37 1.33 -9.48
CA GLU A 39 18.37 0.27 -9.66
C GLU A 39 17.84 -0.28 -8.32
N GLN A 40 18.76 -0.52 -7.38
CA GLN A 40 18.41 -0.95 -6.02
C GLN A 40 17.50 0.05 -5.26
N ASP A 41 17.63 1.36 -5.53
CA ASP A 41 16.82 2.38 -4.88
C ASP A 41 15.42 2.42 -5.52
N VAL A 42 15.33 2.22 -6.84
CA VAL A 42 14.07 2.04 -7.57
C VAL A 42 13.32 0.82 -7.02
N ASP A 43 14.00 -0.30 -6.81
CA ASP A 43 13.40 -1.53 -6.24
C ASP A 43 12.83 -1.27 -4.84
N VAL A 44 13.58 -0.58 -3.98
CA VAL A 44 13.12 -0.23 -2.63
C VAL A 44 11.91 0.69 -2.68
N ILE A 45 11.89 1.70 -3.56
CA ILE A 45 10.73 2.57 -3.75
C ILE A 45 9.53 1.77 -4.27
N GLY A 46 9.73 0.85 -5.22
CA GLY A 46 8.69 -0.04 -5.72
C GLY A 46 8.08 -0.92 -4.62
N GLU A 47 8.90 -1.44 -3.70
CA GLU A 47 8.40 -2.13 -2.51
C GLU A 47 7.58 -1.21 -1.60
N LEU A 48 8.02 0.03 -1.37
CA LEU A 48 7.29 1.01 -0.55
C LEU A 48 5.94 1.36 -1.19
N LEU A 49 5.93 1.72 -2.47
CA LEU A 49 4.73 1.99 -3.26
C LEU A 49 3.74 0.83 -3.18
N SER A 50 4.20 -0.40 -3.36
CA SER A 50 3.35 -1.59 -3.26
C SER A 50 2.64 -1.71 -1.90
N ASN A 51 3.32 -1.32 -0.80
CA ASN A 51 2.69 -1.34 0.53
C ASN A 51 1.73 -0.16 0.73
N LEU A 52 2.03 1.03 0.20
CA LEU A 52 1.17 2.21 0.28
C LEU A 52 -0.15 1.99 -0.48
N TYR A 53 -0.05 1.50 -1.73
CA TYR A 53 -1.23 1.11 -2.52
C TYR A 53 -2.04 0.00 -1.84
N GLY A 54 -1.36 -1.00 -1.26
CA GLY A 54 -2.04 -2.04 -0.50
C GLY A 54 -2.81 -1.52 0.72
N ALA A 55 -2.32 -0.47 1.38
CA ALA A 55 -3.04 0.17 2.48
C ALA A 55 -4.28 0.93 2.00
N LEU A 56 -4.17 1.71 0.92
CA LEU A 56 -5.31 2.42 0.33
C LEU A 56 -6.41 1.46 -0.14
N GLU A 57 -6.04 0.31 -0.71
CA GLU A 57 -7.02 -0.68 -1.14
C GLU A 57 -7.77 -1.33 0.03
N VAL A 58 -7.08 -1.57 1.14
CA VAL A 58 -7.71 -2.05 2.38
C VAL A 58 -8.69 -1.00 2.92
N GLU A 59 -8.31 0.28 2.97
CA GLU A 59 -9.21 1.35 3.42
C GLU A 59 -10.42 1.52 2.51
N LYS A 60 -10.22 1.41 1.20
CA LYS A 60 -11.30 1.40 0.22
C LYS A 60 -12.29 0.27 0.50
N THR A 61 -11.79 -0.95 0.73
CA THR A 61 -12.62 -2.11 1.09
C THR A 61 -13.42 -1.86 2.36
N VAL A 62 -12.79 -1.29 3.40
CA VAL A 62 -13.48 -0.95 4.66
C VAL A 62 -14.63 0.02 4.42
N ARG A 63 -14.43 1.06 3.60
CA ARG A 63 -15.44 2.07 3.29
C ARG A 63 -16.56 1.56 2.39
N GLU A 64 -16.23 0.82 1.34
CA GLU A 64 -17.18 0.37 0.31
C GLU A 64 -17.99 -0.85 0.78
N ASP A 65 -17.33 -1.84 1.40
CA ASP A 65 -17.98 -3.08 1.83
C ASP A 65 -18.51 -2.99 3.27
N GLY A 66 -18.15 -1.94 4.03
CA GLY A 66 -18.57 -1.74 5.42
C GLY A 66 -18.08 -2.82 6.38
N VAL A 67 -17.01 -3.54 6.01
CA VAL A 67 -16.41 -4.60 6.82
C VAL A 67 -15.38 -4.03 7.78
N ASP A 68 -15.14 -4.74 8.90
CA ASP A 68 -14.07 -4.35 9.80
C ASP A 68 -12.68 -4.50 9.15
N ARG A 69 -11.74 -3.67 9.58
CA ARG A 69 -10.37 -3.60 9.04
C ARG A 69 -9.62 -4.94 9.07
N LYS A 70 -9.86 -5.78 10.07
CA LYS A 70 -9.22 -7.10 10.15
C LYS A 70 -9.75 -8.02 9.06
N THR A 71 -11.05 -7.97 8.79
CA THR A 71 -11.68 -8.70 7.69
C THR A 71 -11.15 -8.22 6.33
N ALA A 72 -11.11 -6.90 6.09
CA ALA A 72 -10.55 -6.33 4.86
C ALA A 72 -9.08 -6.73 4.64
N LEU A 73 -8.22 -6.60 5.67
CA LEU A 73 -6.81 -7.01 5.62
C LEU A 73 -6.65 -8.49 5.26
N ASN A 74 -7.43 -9.37 5.88
CA ASN A 74 -7.36 -10.81 5.59
C ASN A 74 -7.82 -11.13 4.16
N ALA A 75 -8.86 -10.45 3.67
CA ALA A 75 -9.34 -10.62 2.30
C ALA A 75 -8.29 -10.16 1.28
N PHE A 76 -7.70 -8.98 1.49
CA PHE A 76 -6.60 -8.46 0.68
C PHE A 76 -5.43 -9.44 0.62
N MET A 77 -5.00 -9.97 1.76
CA MET A 77 -3.89 -10.92 1.83
C MET A 77 -4.18 -12.24 1.13
N LYS A 78 -5.38 -12.79 1.27
CA LYS A 78 -5.77 -14.01 0.55
C LYS A 78 -5.70 -13.81 -0.96
N ARG A 79 -6.10 -12.64 -1.44
CA ARG A 79 -6.08 -12.31 -2.86
C ARG A 79 -4.64 -12.14 -3.36
N VAL A 80 -3.81 -11.38 -2.64
CA VAL A 80 -2.38 -11.21 -2.98
C VAL A 80 -1.62 -12.54 -2.96
N GLN A 81 -1.85 -13.39 -1.97
CA GLN A 81 -1.20 -14.70 -1.87
C GLN A 81 -1.75 -15.69 -2.90
N GLY A 82 -3.07 -15.67 -3.16
CA GLY A 82 -3.69 -16.49 -4.20
C GLY A 82 -3.25 -16.13 -5.61
N SER A 83 -2.74 -14.91 -5.83
CA SER A 83 -2.11 -14.49 -7.08
C SER A 83 -0.66 -14.96 -7.25
N ILE A 84 -0.05 -15.59 -6.24
CA ILE A 84 1.34 -16.10 -6.28
C ILE A 84 1.39 -17.60 -6.69
N ASP A 85 0.28 -18.33 -6.52
CA ASP A 85 0.17 -19.77 -6.85
C ASP A 85 -0.41 -20.04 -8.26
N GLN A 86 -0.39 -19.05 -9.18
CA GLN A 86 -0.77 -19.21 -10.59
C GLN A 86 0.36 -18.86 -11.56
#